data_AF-A0A6S7C592-F1
#
_entry.id   AF-A0A6S7C592-F1
#
_cell.length_a   1.000
_cell.length_b   1.000
_cell.length_c   1.000
_cell.angle_alpha   90.00
_cell.angle_beta   90.00
_cell.angle_gamma   90.00
#
_symmetry.space_group_name_H-M   'P 1'
#
loop_
_entity.id
_entity.type
_entity.pdbx_description
1 polymer ?
#
loop_
_entity_poly.entity_id
_entity_poly.type
_entity_poly.pdbx_seq_one_letter_code
_entity_poly.pdbx_strand_id
1 'polypeptide(L)'
;MDAEGQEAQPAPFRFGKIVICGVGLIGGSLARALRRAGRADELGDPYSAYGAAPLAEARGVNSAASGGVNSGASSDAAGKSPPAAPRGEIVGVGRGMAAVERAIQLGVVDSGCTFDDVAGLARALDGADLVVIATPVAQTRALLDVMIPHLQLQTIVTDAGSTKSDVIAAARASLGSRIKQFVPAHPIAGRELSGIDAAIEDLYDGRNVVLCPLPENPEASVARVEAMWQASGARLHRMNAHQHDTVFASVSHLPHLLSFALVDQILDSAEAGLKFSFAAGGFRDFTRIAASSPEMWRDIFLANRQALLAELDGYTAVLARLRAAIEAGDGNRLADVFSRARDARQRWSDRPEPGVAAGGEAHRAGGGANKTGE
;
A
#
# COMPACT_ATOMS: atom_id res chain seq x y z
N MET A 1 -41.68 11.78 11.46
CA MET A 1 -40.99 12.11 10.21
C MET A 1 -39.53 12.08 10.57
N ASP A 2 -38.90 10.93 10.49
CA ASP A 2 -37.45 10.82 10.67
C ASP A 2 -36.98 9.89 9.55
N ALA A 3 -36.45 10.50 8.50
CA ALA A 3 -35.81 9.80 7.41
C ALA A 3 -34.43 9.36 7.91
N GLU A 4 -34.31 8.09 8.27
CA GLU A 4 -33.00 7.46 8.48
C GLU A 4 -32.21 7.58 7.17
N GLY A 5 -31.16 8.43 7.22
CA GLY A 5 -30.20 8.55 6.15
C GLY A 5 -29.46 7.22 6.02
N GLN A 6 -29.88 6.39 5.07
CA GLN A 6 -29.07 5.30 4.54
C GLN A 6 -27.72 5.89 4.14
N GLU A 7 -26.68 5.53 4.89
CA GLU A 7 -25.31 5.87 4.54
C GLU A 7 -25.01 5.18 3.20
N ALA A 8 -25.10 5.95 2.12
CA ALA A 8 -24.95 5.42 0.78
C ALA A 8 -23.56 4.80 0.65
N GLN A 9 -23.50 3.52 0.25
CA GLN A 9 -22.23 2.90 -0.14
C GLN A 9 -21.57 3.83 -1.18
N PRO A 10 -20.27 4.14 -1.03
CA PRO A 10 -19.57 4.98 -1.98
C PRO A 10 -19.71 4.36 -3.37
N ALA A 11 -20.10 5.19 -4.34
CA ALA A 11 -20.29 4.72 -5.70
C ALA A 11 -19.02 4.02 -6.21
N PRO A 12 -19.15 2.90 -6.96
CA PRO A 12 -18.00 2.15 -7.43
C PRO A 12 -17.07 3.03 -8.27
N PHE A 13 -15.76 2.87 -8.06
CA PHE A 13 -14.75 3.59 -8.83
C PHE A 13 -14.82 3.19 -10.29
N ARG A 14 -15.11 4.14 -11.18
CA ARG A 14 -15.18 3.94 -12.63
C ARG A 14 -14.11 4.76 -13.34
N PHE A 15 -13.56 4.17 -14.39
CA PHE A 15 -12.60 4.80 -15.28
C PHE A 15 -12.87 4.38 -16.73
N GLY A 16 -12.61 5.27 -17.67
CA GLY A 16 -12.56 4.97 -19.08
C GLY A 16 -11.21 4.38 -19.47
N LYS A 17 -10.10 5.05 -19.10
CA LYS A 17 -8.73 4.61 -19.43
C LYS A 17 -7.72 4.98 -18.34
N ILE A 18 -6.93 4.00 -17.91
CA ILE A 18 -5.81 4.18 -16.98
C ILE A 18 -4.51 3.74 -17.66
N VAL A 19 -3.46 4.55 -17.52
CA VAL A 19 -2.11 4.21 -17.97
C VAL A 19 -1.25 3.90 -16.76
N ILE A 20 -0.57 2.75 -16.76
CA ILE A 20 0.32 2.34 -15.67
C ILE A 20 1.75 2.28 -16.21
N CYS A 21 2.56 3.25 -15.80
CA CYS A 21 3.99 3.30 -16.10
C CYS A 21 4.75 2.46 -15.07
N GLY A 22 5.25 1.30 -15.48
CA GLY A 22 5.90 0.32 -14.60
C GLY A 22 4.99 -0.84 -14.23
N VAL A 23 4.78 -1.78 -15.16
CA VAL A 23 4.00 -3.01 -14.96
C VAL A 23 4.75 -4.10 -14.16
N GLY A 24 5.41 -3.72 -13.07
CA GLY A 24 6.06 -4.65 -12.13
C GLY A 24 5.13 -5.15 -11.04
N LEU A 25 5.68 -5.49 -9.86
CA LEU A 25 4.91 -5.88 -8.68
C LEU A 25 3.84 -4.82 -8.35
N ILE A 26 4.25 -3.55 -8.18
CA ILE A 26 3.34 -2.47 -7.76
C ILE A 26 2.33 -2.16 -8.85
N GLY A 27 2.76 -1.69 -10.03
CA GLY A 27 1.81 -1.32 -11.09
C GLY A 27 0.92 -2.48 -11.55
N GLY A 28 1.47 -3.69 -11.67
CA GLY A 28 0.71 -4.89 -12.05
C GLY A 28 -0.31 -5.31 -10.98
N SER A 29 0.04 -5.20 -9.70
CA SER A 29 -0.91 -5.51 -8.61
C SER A 29 -2.05 -4.50 -8.58
N LEU A 30 -1.77 -3.21 -8.82
CA LEU A 30 -2.81 -2.19 -8.90
C LEU A 30 -3.76 -2.47 -10.06
N ALA A 31 -3.22 -2.82 -11.23
CA ALA A 31 -4.03 -3.21 -12.37
C ALA A 31 -4.96 -4.39 -12.02
N ARG A 32 -4.41 -5.46 -11.41
CA ARG A 32 -5.19 -6.62 -10.96
C ARG A 32 -6.26 -6.25 -9.95
N ALA A 33 -5.93 -5.44 -8.94
CA ALA A 33 -6.86 -5.01 -7.90
C ALA A 33 -8.02 -4.19 -8.50
N LEU A 34 -7.74 -3.28 -9.43
CA LEU A 34 -8.76 -2.51 -10.13
C LEU A 34 -9.65 -3.38 -11.03
N ARG A 35 -9.08 -4.41 -11.67
CA ARG A 35 -9.88 -5.41 -12.40
C ARG A 35 -10.80 -6.19 -11.47
N ARG A 36 -10.29 -6.62 -10.32
CA ARG A 36 -11.08 -7.34 -9.31
C ARG A 36 -12.23 -6.49 -8.80
N ALA A 37 -11.98 -5.23 -8.46
CA ALA A 37 -13.01 -4.28 -8.03
C ALA A 37 -14.12 -4.11 -9.08
N GLY A 38 -13.74 -3.87 -10.35
CA GLY A 38 -14.72 -3.75 -11.43
C GLY A 38 -15.48 -5.05 -11.75
N ARG A 39 -14.93 -6.23 -11.42
CA ARG A 39 -15.61 -7.52 -11.57
C ARG A 39 -16.55 -7.85 -10.40
N ALA A 40 -16.21 -7.39 -9.19
CA ALA A 40 -17.10 -7.50 -8.03
C ALA A 40 -18.39 -6.69 -8.22
N ASP A 41 -18.33 -5.59 -9.00
CA ASP A 41 -19.52 -4.83 -9.40
C ASP A 41 -20.41 -5.60 -10.41
N GLU A 42 -19.83 -6.42 -11.29
CA GLU A 42 -20.59 -7.23 -12.27
C GLU A 42 -21.20 -8.50 -11.65
N LEU A 43 -20.52 -9.05 -10.64
CA LEU A 43 -20.93 -10.22 -9.87
C LEU A 43 -21.35 -9.74 -8.49
N GLY A 44 -22.55 -9.17 -8.36
CA GLY A 44 -23.09 -8.62 -7.11
C GLY A 44 -22.52 -9.29 -5.86
N ASP A 45 -21.75 -8.52 -5.10
CA ASP A 45 -20.80 -8.97 -4.09
C ASP A 45 -21.32 -10.11 -3.18
N PRO A 46 -20.72 -11.32 -3.20
CA PRO A 46 -21.07 -12.40 -2.28
C PRO A 46 -20.64 -12.13 -0.82
N TYR A 47 -19.87 -11.07 -0.54
CA TYR A 47 -19.43 -10.67 0.80
C TYR A 47 -20.30 -9.62 1.49
N SER A 48 -21.43 -9.23 0.88
CA SER A 48 -22.48 -8.40 1.50
C SER A 48 -23.06 -8.97 2.81
N ALA A 49 -22.66 -10.18 3.24
CA ALA A 49 -23.12 -10.83 4.48
C ALA A 49 -22.34 -10.43 5.75
N TYR A 50 -21.23 -9.69 5.67
CA TYR A 50 -20.51 -9.20 6.85
C TYR A 50 -20.82 -7.72 7.08
N GLY A 51 -21.96 -7.47 7.73
CA GLY A 51 -22.44 -6.13 8.06
C GLY A 51 -21.45 -5.31 8.90
N ALA A 52 -21.28 -4.05 8.51
CA ALA A 52 -20.65 -3.01 9.31
C ALA A 52 -21.37 -2.90 10.66
N ALA A 53 -20.63 -3.02 11.76
CA ALA A 53 -21.17 -2.82 13.11
C ALA A 53 -21.29 -1.31 13.40
N PRO A 54 -22.47 -0.78 13.75
CA PRO A 54 -22.60 0.56 14.29
C PRO A 54 -22.24 0.57 15.79
N LEU A 55 -21.49 1.58 16.22
CA LEU A 55 -21.32 1.93 17.63
C LEU A 55 -22.65 2.49 18.15
N ALA A 56 -23.33 1.77 19.05
CA ALA A 56 -24.57 2.22 19.67
C ALA A 56 -24.47 2.27 21.19
N GLU A 57 -24.91 3.41 21.76
CA GLU A 57 -25.14 3.61 23.18
C GLU A 57 -26.29 2.73 23.70
N ALA A 58 -26.14 2.27 24.94
CA ALA A 58 -27.06 1.38 25.62
C ALA A 58 -28.33 2.10 26.11
N ARG A 59 -29.50 1.51 25.82
CA ARG A 59 -30.68 1.45 26.71
C ARG A 59 -31.71 0.47 26.14
N GLY A 60 -32.17 -0.47 26.97
CA GLY A 60 -33.12 -1.51 26.59
C GLY A 60 -34.58 -1.17 26.87
N VAL A 61 -35.48 -2.00 26.31
CA VAL A 61 -36.45 -2.91 26.99
C VAL A 61 -37.65 -3.19 26.05
N ASN A 62 -37.96 -4.50 25.86
CA ASN A 62 -39.19 -5.20 25.45
C ASN A 62 -40.30 -4.49 24.62
N SER A 63 -40.81 -5.15 23.56
CA SER A 63 -41.88 -6.18 23.65
C SER A 63 -42.35 -6.70 22.27
N ALA A 64 -43.01 -7.85 22.32
CA ALA A 64 -43.58 -8.72 21.27
C ALA A 64 -44.58 -8.10 20.26
N ALA A 65 -44.69 -8.73 19.07
CA ALA A 65 -45.90 -9.46 18.59
C ALA A 65 -46.20 -9.34 17.06
N SER A 66 -46.23 -10.52 16.41
CA SER A 66 -47.23 -11.04 15.43
C SER A 66 -47.65 -10.29 14.14
N GLY A 67 -47.73 -11.08 13.05
CA GLY A 67 -48.52 -10.88 11.82
C GLY A 67 -47.63 -10.74 10.57
N GLY A 68 -47.54 -11.65 9.60
CA GLY A 68 -48.55 -12.53 9.03
C GLY A 68 -49.30 -11.78 7.92
N VAL A 69 -48.92 -11.95 6.65
CA VAL A 69 -49.79 -12.27 5.49
C VAL A 69 -48.92 -12.48 4.24
N ASN A 70 -49.26 -13.56 3.55
CA ASN A 70 -48.77 -14.06 2.28
C ASN A 70 -49.63 -13.49 1.14
N SER A 71 -49.04 -13.01 0.04
CA SER A 71 -49.73 -13.00 -1.26
C SER A 71 -48.71 -12.89 -2.40
N GLY A 72 -48.58 -13.98 -3.16
CA GLY A 72 -47.78 -14.03 -4.37
C GLY A 72 -48.47 -13.39 -5.57
N ALA A 73 -47.65 -12.98 -6.53
CA ALA A 73 -48.05 -12.81 -7.92
C ALA A 73 -46.83 -12.91 -8.85
N SER A 74 -46.89 -13.94 -9.70
CA SER A 74 -46.47 -13.94 -11.11
C SER A 74 -44.99 -13.66 -11.44
N SER A 75 -44.27 -14.77 -11.63
CA SER A 75 -43.17 -14.91 -12.58
C SER A 75 -43.64 -14.58 -14.01
N ASP A 76 -42.88 -13.74 -14.71
CA ASP A 76 -42.55 -13.81 -16.14
C ASP A 76 -42.37 -12.41 -16.74
N ALA A 77 -41.20 -11.84 -16.47
CA ALA A 77 -40.58 -10.87 -17.34
C ALA A 77 -39.09 -11.18 -17.34
N ALA A 78 -38.64 -11.97 -18.32
CA ALA A 78 -37.23 -12.12 -18.64
C ALA A 78 -36.70 -10.77 -19.16
N GLY A 79 -36.42 -9.86 -18.23
CA GLY A 79 -35.67 -8.65 -18.50
C GLY A 79 -34.28 -9.07 -18.95
N LYS A 80 -33.95 -8.81 -20.22
CA LYS A 80 -32.55 -8.76 -20.64
C LYS A 80 -31.84 -7.83 -19.67
N SER A 81 -30.88 -8.37 -18.91
CA SER A 81 -29.98 -7.56 -18.12
C SER A 81 -29.44 -6.43 -19.02
N PRO A 82 -29.39 -5.18 -18.52
CA PRO A 82 -28.77 -4.10 -19.28
C PRO A 82 -27.36 -4.54 -19.70
N PRO A 83 -26.88 -4.13 -20.90
CA PRO A 83 -25.52 -4.46 -21.32
C PRO A 83 -24.55 -4.04 -20.22
N ALA A 84 -23.64 -4.95 -19.85
CA ALA A 84 -22.59 -4.67 -18.88
C ALA A 84 -21.91 -3.36 -19.30
N ALA A 85 -21.71 -2.45 -18.33
CA ALA A 85 -21.02 -1.20 -18.58
C ALA A 85 -19.65 -1.52 -19.22
N PRO A 86 -19.18 -0.74 -20.20
CA PRO A 86 -17.91 -1.03 -20.85
C PRO A 86 -16.79 -1.06 -19.81
N ARG A 87 -16.08 -2.20 -19.75
CA ARG A 87 -14.89 -2.41 -18.92
C ARG A 87 -13.84 -1.35 -19.30
N GLY A 88 -13.41 -0.53 -18.33
CA GLY A 88 -12.38 0.48 -18.56
C GLY A 88 -11.07 -0.12 -19.09
N GLU A 89 -10.34 0.61 -19.92
CA GLU A 89 -9.07 0.17 -20.51
C GLU A 89 -7.90 0.39 -19.53
N ILE A 90 -7.00 -0.58 -19.40
CA ILE A 90 -5.72 -0.40 -18.70
C ILE A 90 -4.57 -0.62 -19.69
N VAL A 91 -3.75 0.41 -19.90
CA VAL A 91 -2.59 0.38 -20.79
C VAL A 91 -1.30 0.33 -19.96
N GLY A 92 -0.44 -0.65 -20.22
CA GLY A 92 0.86 -0.78 -19.57
C GLY A 92 1.96 -0.07 -20.35
N VAL A 93 2.77 0.74 -19.66
CA VAL A 93 3.98 1.34 -20.25
C VAL A 93 5.20 0.84 -19.47
N GLY A 94 6.14 0.23 -20.17
CA GLY A 94 7.32 -0.39 -19.55
C GLY A 94 8.64 0.13 -20.10
N ARG A 95 9.74 -0.23 -19.42
CA ARG A 95 11.09 0.03 -19.94
C ARG A 95 11.44 -0.86 -21.15
N GLY A 96 10.85 -2.05 -21.22
CA GLY A 96 11.07 -2.99 -22.31
C GLY A 96 9.81 -3.81 -22.59
N MET A 97 9.65 -4.22 -23.85
CA MET A 97 8.43 -4.90 -24.32
C MET A 97 8.21 -6.25 -23.64
N ALA A 98 9.26 -6.98 -23.25
CA ALA A 98 9.11 -8.31 -22.64
C ALA A 98 8.20 -8.30 -21.39
N ALA A 99 8.35 -7.31 -20.50
CA ALA A 99 7.49 -7.19 -19.31
C ALA A 99 6.06 -6.76 -19.67
N VAL A 100 5.91 -5.90 -20.67
CA VAL A 100 4.61 -5.40 -21.15
C VAL A 100 3.82 -6.52 -21.84
N GLU A 101 4.45 -7.26 -22.75
CA GLU A 101 3.87 -8.44 -23.40
C GLU A 101 3.47 -9.49 -22.38
N ARG A 102 4.32 -9.74 -21.37
CA ARG A 102 3.97 -10.64 -20.28
C ARG A 102 2.74 -10.16 -19.51
N ALA A 103 2.64 -8.86 -19.21
CA ALA A 103 1.46 -8.29 -18.55
C ALA A 103 0.19 -8.45 -19.41
N ILE A 104 0.29 -8.29 -20.74
CA ILE A 104 -0.82 -8.52 -21.68
C ILE A 104 -1.23 -10.00 -21.70
N GLN A 105 -0.27 -10.92 -21.81
CA GLN A 105 -0.53 -12.38 -21.80
C GLN A 105 -1.23 -12.84 -20.51
N LEU A 106 -0.90 -12.21 -19.38
CA LEU A 106 -1.51 -12.48 -18.08
C LEU A 106 -2.86 -11.77 -17.88
N GLY A 107 -3.32 -10.98 -18.85
CA GLY A 107 -4.55 -10.19 -18.77
C GLY A 107 -4.52 -9.08 -17.73
N VAL A 108 -3.32 -8.65 -17.30
CA VAL A 108 -3.13 -7.59 -16.31
C VAL A 108 -3.41 -6.22 -16.93
N VAL A 109 -2.94 -6.01 -18.16
CA VAL A 109 -3.20 -4.82 -18.99
C VAL A 109 -3.80 -5.27 -20.33
N ASP A 110 -4.57 -4.42 -20.99
CA ASP A 110 -5.20 -4.75 -22.28
C ASP A 110 -4.25 -4.54 -23.45
N SER A 111 -3.37 -3.53 -23.35
CA SER A 111 -2.39 -3.15 -24.36
C SER A 111 -1.17 -2.49 -23.71
N GLY A 112 -0.14 -2.17 -24.48
CA GLY A 112 1.00 -1.45 -23.94
C GLY A 112 2.10 -1.10 -24.94
N CYS A 113 3.04 -0.27 -24.49
CA CYS A 113 4.20 0.19 -25.25
C CYS A 113 5.42 0.38 -24.33
N THR A 114 6.56 0.78 -24.90
CA THR A 114 7.74 1.18 -24.13
C THR A 114 7.81 2.69 -23.93
N PHE A 115 8.66 3.14 -22.99
CA PHE A 115 8.90 4.56 -22.74
C PHE A 115 9.55 5.30 -23.92
N ASP A 116 10.28 4.59 -24.79
CA ASP A 116 10.95 5.14 -25.98
C ASP A 116 10.09 5.08 -27.25
N ASP A 117 8.94 4.38 -27.23
CA ASP A 117 7.95 4.43 -28.31
C ASP A 117 7.09 5.68 -28.19
N VAL A 118 7.56 6.80 -28.75
CA VAL A 118 6.86 8.10 -28.72
C VAL A 118 5.45 8.01 -29.29
N ALA A 119 5.26 7.27 -30.39
CA ALA A 119 3.95 7.12 -31.01
C ALA A 119 3.01 6.25 -30.16
N GLY A 120 3.54 5.18 -29.56
CA GLY A 120 2.84 4.36 -28.58
C GLY A 120 2.44 5.15 -27.35
N LEU A 121 3.34 5.95 -26.79
CA LEU A 121 3.09 6.78 -25.63
C LEU A 121 2.00 7.82 -25.91
N ALA A 122 2.03 8.46 -27.08
CA ALA A 122 0.97 9.37 -27.52
C ALA A 122 -0.40 8.68 -27.56
N ARG A 123 -0.49 7.47 -28.13
CA ARG A 123 -1.74 6.68 -28.18
C ARG A 123 -2.17 6.19 -26.78
N ALA A 124 -1.23 5.82 -25.93
CA ALA A 124 -1.51 5.37 -24.57
C ALA A 124 -2.11 6.50 -23.74
N LEU A 125 -1.58 7.73 -23.87
CA LEU A 125 -2.02 8.89 -23.08
C LEU A 125 -3.24 9.60 -23.65
N ASP A 126 -3.56 9.38 -24.93
CA ASP A 126 -4.78 9.93 -25.52
C ASP A 126 -6.03 9.39 -24.82
N GLY A 127 -6.84 10.32 -24.29
CA GLY A 127 -8.05 10.02 -23.52
C GLY A 127 -7.81 9.37 -22.15
N ALA A 128 -6.58 9.37 -21.62
CA ALA A 128 -6.31 8.80 -20.30
C ALA A 128 -6.96 9.63 -19.19
N ASP A 129 -7.73 8.97 -18.30
CA ASP A 129 -8.27 9.61 -17.10
C ASP A 129 -7.18 9.76 -16.02
N LEU A 130 -6.44 8.67 -15.80
CA LEU A 130 -5.35 8.61 -14.83
C LEU A 130 -4.09 7.99 -15.45
N VAL A 131 -2.95 8.53 -15.03
CA VAL A 131 -1.63 7.94 -15.20
C VAL A 131 -1.08 7.60 -13.83
N VAL A 132 -0.63 6.37 -13.63
CA VAL A 132 0.07 5.93 -12.42
C VAL A 132 1.53 5.66 -12.73
N ILE A 133 2.44 6.40 -12.10
CA ILE A 133 3.89 6.18 -12.15
C ILE A 133 4.28 5.19 -11.04
N ALA A 134 4.45 3.92 -11.43
CA ALA A 134 4.89 2.81 -10.58
C ALA A 134 6.31 2.33 -10.91
N THR A 135 7.14 3.21 -11.47
CA THR A 135 8.59 2.99 -11.67
C THR A 135 9.41 3.46 -10.47
N PRO A 136 10.69 3.06 -10.35
CA PRO A 136 11.60 3.64 -9.37
C PRO A 136 11.59 5.18 -9.37
N VAL A 137 11.64 5.78 -8.19
CA VAL A 137 11.47 7.24 -7.97
C VAL A 137 12.45 8.09 -8.79
N ALA A 138 13.68 7.60 -9.00
CA ALA A 138 14.69 8.26 -9.80
C ALA A 138 14.30 8.46 -11.28
N GLN A 139 13.31 7.72 -11.79
CA GLN A 139 12.82 7.84 -13.18
C GLN A 139 11.68 8.84 -13.34
N THR A 140 11.11 9.35 -12.25
CA THR A 140 9.91 10.20 -12.28
C THR A 140 10.06 11.38 -13.24
N ARG A 141 11.17 12.13 -13.14
CA ARG A 141 11.42 13.29 -14.00
C ARG A 141 11.48 12.90 -15.48
N ALA A 142 12.33 11.94 -15.83
CA ALA A 142 12.52 11.53 -17.22
C ALA A 142 11.21 11.03 -17.85
N LEU A 143 10.39 10.31 -17.08
CA LEU A 143 9.06 9.89 -17.53
C LEU A 143 8.12 11.07 -17.73
N LEU A 144 8.03 11.98 -16.76
CA LEU A 144 7.18 13.16 -16.92
C LEU A 144 7.60 13.99 -18.13
N ASP A 145 8.91 14.19 -18.36
CA ASP A 145 9.43 14.95 -19.49
C ASP A 145 9.00 14.37 -20.85
N VAL A 146 9.00 13.04 -21.01
CA VAL A 146 8.53 12.40 -22.26
C VAL A 146 7.00 12.34 -22.37
N MET A 147 6.28 12.36 -21.24
CA MET A 147 4.82 12.27 -21.23
C MET A 147 4.13 13.61 -21.47
N ILE A 148 4.70 14.72 -20.97
CA ILE A 148 4.10 16.06 -21.01
C ILE A 148 3.55 16.49 -22.37
N PRO A 149 4.25 16.27 -23.51
CA PRO A 149 3.74 16.65 -24.82
C PRO A 149 2.43 15.97 -25.20
N HIS A 150 2.12 14.83 -24.57
CA HIS A 150 0.98 13.97 -24.86
C HIS A 150 -0.12 14.03 -23.78
N LEU A 151 0.16 14.64 -22.62
CA LEU A 151 -0.81 14.77 -21.54
C LEU A 151 -1.89 15.79 -21.87
N GLN A 152 -3.14 15.33 -21.87
CA GLN A 152 -4.31 16.21 -21.92
C GLN A 152 -4.46 16.99 -20.61
N LEU A 153 -5.08 18.18 -20.65
CA LEU A 153 -5.15 19.11 -19.52
C LEU A 153 -5.91 18.58 -18.30
N GLN A 154 -6.84 17.66 -18.53
CA GLN A 154 -7.67 17.03 -17.50
C GLN A 154 -7.09 15.72 -16.95
N THR A 155 -6.02 15.19 -17.55
CA THR A 155 -5.38 13.95 -17.12
C THR A 155 -4.86 14.10 -15.70
N ILE A 156 -5.19 13.17 -14.80
CA ILE A 156 -4.59 13.12 -13.46
C ILE A 156 -3.35 12.23 -13.53
N VAL A 157 -2.23 12.70 -13.00
CA VAL A 157 -1.01 11.92 -12.83
C VAL A 157 -0.82 11.65 -11.35
N THR A 158 -0.56 10.41 -10.98
CA THR A 158 -0.21 10.00 -9.60
C THR A 158 1.00 9.08 -9.65
N ASP A 159 1.56 8.76 -8.50
CA ASP A 159 2.70 7.86 -8.37
C ASP A 159 2.47 6.80 -7.29
N ALA A 160 3.40 5.87 -7.20
CA ALA A 160 3.47 4.86 -6.16
C ALA A 160 4.89 4.79 -5.54
N GLY A 161 5.66 5.87 -5.61
CA GLY A 161 7.05 5.94 -5.18
C GLY A 161 7.21 5.90 -3.66
N SER A 162 8.34 5.36 -3.18
CA SER A 162 8.59 5.22 -1.73
C SER A 162 9.03 6.50 -1.02
N THR A 163 9.31 7.56 -1.77
CA THR A 163 9.69 8.90 -1.28
C THR A 163 8.79 9.95 -1.92
N LYS A 164 8.58 11.10 -1.27
CA LYS A 164 7.59 12.09 -1.72
C LYS A 164 8.18 13.46 -2.04
N SER A 165 9.15 13.95 -1.28
CA SER A 165 9.70 15.29 -1.52
C SER A 165 10.43 15.40 -2.86
N ASP A 166 11.20 14.37 -3.22
CA ASP A 166 11.96 14.31 -4.48
C ASP A 166 11.06 14.15 -5.71
N VAL A 167 10.06 13.28 -5.66
CA VAL A 167 9.13 13.06 -6.78
C VAL A 167 8.26 14.29 -7.01
N ILE A 168 7.87 15.01 -5.94
CA ILE A 168 7.17 16.30 -6.07
C ILE A 168 8.08 17.36 -6.67
N ALA A 169 9.36 17.42 -6.27
CA ALA A 169 10.32 18.34 -6.86
C ALA A 169 10.53 18.04 -8.36
N ALA A 170 10.66 16.76 -8.73
CA ALA A 170 10.71 16.33 -10.12
C ALA A 170 9.45 16.73 -10.89
N ALA A 171 8.27 16.49 -10.32
CA ALA A 171 7.00 16.86 -10.93
C ALA A 171 6.86 18.37 -11.12
N ARG A 172 7.28 19.18 -10.15
CA ARG A 172 7.29 20.65 -10.29
C ARG A 172 8.21 21.11 -11.41
N ALA A 173 9.40 20.52 -11.52
CA ALA A 173 10.38 20.87 -12.53
C ALA A 173 9.91 20.52 -13.96
N SER A 174 9.21 19.39 -14.12
CA SER A 174 8.71 18.94 -15.41
C SER A 174 7.37 19.59 -15.77
N LEU A 175 6.37 19.53 -14.90
CA LEU A 175 5.00 19.97 -15.21
C LEU A 175 4.81 21.49 -15.17
N GLY A 176 5.66 22.22 -14.43
CA GLY A 176 5.54 23.68 -14.31
C GLY A 176 4.13 24.14 -13.91
N SER A 177 3.48 24.93 -14.75
CA SER A 177 2.10 25.41 -14.52
C SER A 177 1.03 24.30 -14.50
N ARG A 178 1.37 23.09 -14.97
CA ARG A 178 0.50 21.90 -14.95
C ARG A 178 0.62 21.08 -13.66
N ILE A 179 1.40 21.52 -12.67
CA ILE A 179 1.63 20.77 -11.42
C ILE A 179 0.35 20.31 -10.70
N LYS A 180 -0.76 21.05 -10.85
CA LYS A 180 -2.08 20.66 -10.32
C LYS A 180 -2.57 19.29 -10.78
N GLN A 181 -2.05 18.78 -11.91
CA GLN A 181 -2.36 17.44 -12.44
C GLN A 181 -1.68 16.32 -11.65
N PHE A 182 -0.63 16.60 -10.87
CA PHE A 182 0.12 15.59 -10.13
C PHE A 182 -0.36 15.46 -8.68
N VAL A 183 -0.93 14.30 -8.33
CA VAL A 183 -1.39 13.96 -6.98
C VAL A 183 -0.48 12.85 -6.43
N PRO A 184 0.49 13.14 -5.57
CA PRO A 184 1.47 12.16 -5.10
C PRO A 184 0.86 11.12 -4.16
N ALA A 185 1.28 9.86 -4.29
CA ALA A 185 0.85 8.78 -3.41
C ALA A 185 1.96 7.74 -3.15
N HIS A 186 1.81 6.98 -2.07
CA HIS A 186 2.71 5.88 -1.70
C HIS A 186 1.88 4.74 -1.09
N PRO A 187 1.67 3.62 -1.80
CA PRO A 187 1.13 2.42 -1.20
C PRO A 187 2.18 1.79 -0.27
N ILE A 188 1.85 1.62 1.00
CA ILE A 188 2.68 0.95 2.01
C ILE A 188 2.44 -0.56 1.91
N ALA A 189 2.75 -1.08 0.73
CA ALA A 189 2.58 -2.46 0.35
C ALA A 189 3.74 -2.86 -0.57
N GLY A 190 4.30 -4.04 -0.32
CA GLY A 190 5.44 -4.52 -1.07
C GLY A 190 5.88 -5.89 -0.58
N ARG A 191 6.63 -6.57 -1.43
CA ARG A 191 7.27 -7.86 -1.13
C ARG A 191 8.71 -7.77 -1.60
N GLU A 192 9.56 -8.63 -1.07
CA GLU A 192 10.94 -8.79 -1.53
C GLU A 192 11.05 -9.32 -2.98
N LEU A 193 9.94 -9.77 -3.57
CA LEU A 193 9.84 -10.20 -4.98
C LEU A 193 9.65 -9.01 -5.93
N SER A 194 10.06 -9.18 -7.18
CA SER A 194 9.94 -8.14 -8.22
C SER A 194 9.40 -8.70 -9.54
N GLY A 195 9.03 -7.81 -10.47
CA GLY A 195 8.50 -8.17 -11.77
C GLY A 195 6.98 -8.43 -11.80
N ILE A 196 6.45 -8.58 -13.01
CA ILE A 196 5.01 -8.75 -13.27
C ILE A 196 4.46 -10.08 -12.74
N ASP A 197 5.27 -11.15 -12.76
CA ASP A 197 4.84 -12.47 -12.26
C ASP A 197 4.65 -12.49 -10.73
N ALA A 198 5.22 -11.52 -10.01
CA ALA A 198 5.01 -11.34 -8.58
C ALA A 198 3.73 -10.53 -8.26
N ALA A 199 3.06 -9.95 -9.26
CA ALA A 199 1.88 -9.12 -9.06
C ALA A 199 0.66 -9.94 -8.60
N ILE A 200 0.03 -9.49 -7.52
CA ILE A 200 -1.12 -10.15 -6.88
C ILE A 200 -2.27 -9.15 -6.71
N GLU A 201 -3.52 -9.62 -6.77
CA GLU A 201 -4.70 -8.75 -6.79
C GLU A 201 -5.10 -8.16 -5.42
N ASP A 202 -4.64 -8.78 -4.35
CA ASP A 202 -4.93 -8.45 -2.95
C ASP A 202 -3.76 -7.72 -2.26
N LEU A 203 -2.76 -7.27 -3.02
CA LEU A 203 -1.54 -6.65 -2.46
C LEU A 203 -1.85 -5.50 -1.49
N TYR A 204 -2.91 -4.74 -1.77
CA TYR A 204 -3.26 -3.52 -1.03
C TYR A 204 -4.36 -3.73 0.00
N ASP A 205 -4.91 -4.94 0.15
CA ASP A 205 -6.06 -5.19 1.02
C ASP A 205 -5.72 -4.86 2.47
N GLY A 206 -6.44 -3.89 3.04
CA GLY A 206 -6.20 -3.37 4.38
C GLY A 206 -4.86 -2.65 4.57
N ARG A 207 -4.05 -2.49 3.52
CA ARG A 207 -2.75 -1.81 3.57
C ARG A 207 -2.94 -0.30 3.47
N ASN A 208 -2.06 0.43 4.14
CA ASN A 208 -2.09 1.88 4.10
C ASN A 208 -1.60 2.38 2.75
N VAL A 209 -2.28 3.38 2.19
CA VAL A 209 -1.78 4.24 1.12
C VAL A 209 -1.74 5.66 1.66
N VAL A 210 -0.59 6.30 1.50
CA VAL A 210 -0.40 7.69 1.91
C VAL A 210 -0.48 8.59 0.69
N LEU A 211 -1.42 9.52 0.68
CA LEU A 211 -1.45 10.62 -0.27
C LEU A 211 -0.71 11.83 0.31
N CYS A 212 -0.02 12.56 -0.55
CA CYS A 212 0.59 13.85 -0.21
C CYS A 212 0.06 14.97 -1.12
N PRO A 213 -1.23 15.36 -0.99
CA PRO A 213 -1.82 16.39 -1.83
C PRO A 213 -1.02 17.69 -1.77
N LEU A 214 -0.90 18.33 -2.94
CA LEU A 214 -0.30 19.65 -3.09
C LEU A 214 -1.37 20.73 -2.91
N PRO A 215 -0.98 21.94 -2.46
CA PRO A 215 -1.91 23.08 -2.41
C PRO A 215 -2.58 23.41 -3.76
N GLU A 216 -1.91 23.09 -4.87
CA GLU A 216 -2.42 23.31 -6.22
C GLU A 216 -3.41 22.25 -6.72
N ASN A 217 -3.52 21.11 -6.03
CA ASN A 217 -4.40 20.04 -6.49
C ASN A 217 -5.88 20.41 -6.27
N PRO A 218 -6.73 20.29 -7.30
CA PRO A 218 -8.17 20.35 -7.10
C PRO A 218 -8.62 19.20 -6.19
N GLU A 219 -9.52 19.46 -5.24
CA GLU A 219 -10.02 18.42 -4.33
C GLU A 219 -10.66 17.26 -5.10
N ALA A 220 -11.31 17.53 -6.24
CA ALA A 220 -11.86 16.50 -7.12
C ALA A 220 -10.78 15.56 -7.69
N SER A 221 -9.59 16.07 -7.99
CA SER A 221 -8.47 15.24 -8.46
C SER A 221 -7.92 14.37 -7.34
N VAL A 222 -7.83 14.92 -6.13
CA VAL A 222 -7.42 14.16 -4.93
C VAL A 222 -8.42 13.05 -4.64
N ALA A 223 -9.71 13.38 -4.54
CA ALA A 223 -10.79 12.42 -4.31
C ALA A 223 -10.82 11.29 -5.36
N ARG A 224 -10.46 11.59 -6.61
CA ARG A 224 -10.40 10.55 -7.66
C ARG A 224 -9.23 9.58 -7.49
N VAL A 225 -8.08 10.06 -7.02
CA VAL A 225 -6.93 9.18 -6.68
C VAL A 225 -7.23 8.38 -5.41
N GLU A 226 -7.89 8.99 -4.44
CA GLU A 226 -8.39 8.30 -3.24
C GLU A 226 -9.34 7.16 -3.59
N ALA A 227 -10.34 7.42 -4.42
CA ALA A 227 -11.29 6.41 -4.87
C ALA A 227 -10.60 5.25 -5.61
N MET A 228 -9.57 5.53 -6.42
CA MET A 228 -8.77 4.49 -7.10
C MET A 228 -8.07 3.57 -6.09
N TRP A 229 -7.40 4.13 -5.07
CA TRP A 229 -6.71 3.35 -4.04
C TRP A 229 -7.68 2.65 -3.08
N GLN A 230 -8.83 3.25 -2.76
CA GLN A 230 -9.89 2.58 -2.02
C GLN A 230 -10.45 1.37 -2.77
N ALA A 231 -10.66 1.51 -4.08
CA ALA A 231 -11.11 0.40 -4.93
C ALA A 231 -10.09 -0.76 -4.97
N SER A 232 -8.81 -0.49 -4.73
CA SER A 232 -7.81 -1.56 -4.58
C SER A 232 -7.84 -2.26 -3.21
N GLY A 233 -8.72 -1.87 -2.29
CA GLY A 233 -8.81 -2.40 -0.93
C GLY A 233 -7.95 -1.67 0.11
N ALA A 234 -7.33 -0.54 -0.26
CA ALA A 234 -6.40 0.17 0.60
C ALA A 234 -7.09 1.09 1.64
N ARG A 235 -6.34 1.40 2.70
CA ARG A 235 -6.70 2.40 3.72
C ARG A 235 -5.96 3.69 3.47
N LEU A 236 -6.70 4.79 3.38
CA LEU A 236 -6.10 6.06 3.00
C LEU A 236 -5.63 6.86 4.21
N HIS A 237 -4.48 7.48 4.06
CA HIS A 237 -3.97 8.51 4.96
C HIS A 237 -3.48 9.70 4.13
N ARG A 238 -3.63 10.91 4.67
CA ARG A 238 -3.03 12.13 4.10
C ARG A 238 -1.93 12.64 5.02
N MET A 239 -0.80 13.07 4.45
CA MET A 239 0.24 13.83 5.17
C MET A 239 1.02 14.70 4.18
N ASN A 240 1.75 15.71 4.66
CA ASN A 240 2.64 16.45 3.77
C ASN A 240 3.90 15.63 3.43
N ALA A 241 4.57 16.00 2.34
CA ALA A 241 5.71 15.25 1.81
C ALA A 241 6.90 15.14 2.78
N HIS A 242 7.20 16.22 3.51
CA HIS A 242 8.28 16.21 4.49
C HIS A 242 7.98 15.25 5.65
N GLN A 243 6.76 15.29 6.19
CA GLN A 243 6.31 14.37 7.23
C GLN A 243 6.37 12.91 6.76
N HIS A 244 5.91 12.64 5.54
CA HIS A 244 6.03 11.33 4.92
C HIS A 244 7.47 10.84 4.94
N ASP A 245 8.38 11.63 4.38
CA ASP A 245 9.78 11.23 4.24
C ASP A 245 10.47 11.04 5.59
N THR A 246 10.17 11.85 6.61
CA THR A 246 10.66 11.64 7.97
C THR A 246 10.11 10.35 8.58
N VAL A 247 8.80 10.10 8.49
CA VAL A 247 8.18 8.89 9.05
C VAL A 247 8.79 7.64 8.42
N PHE A 248 8.83 7.57 7.09
CA PHE A 248 9.31 6.37 6.39
C PHE A 248 10.84 6.23 6.43
N ALA A 249 11.61 7.30 6.67
CA ALA A 249 13.02 7.16 7.02
C ALA A 249 13.19 6.28 8.27
N SER A 250 12.38 6.51 9.31
CA SER A 250 12.46 5.79 10.58
C SER A 250 11.89 4.38 10.50
N VAL A 251 10.67 4.22 9.95
CA VAL A 251 9.95 2.94 10.01
C VAL A 251 10.17 2.03 8.79
N SER A 252 10.92 2.48 7.78
CA SER A 252 11.19 1.70 6.56
C SER A 252 12.64 1.79 6.11
N HIS A 253 13.16 2.98 5.81
CA HIS A 253 14.46 3.12 5.13
C HIS A 253 15.64 2.73 6.03
N LEU A 254 15.68 3.23 7.27
CA LEU A 254 16.71 2.88 8.23
C LEU A 254 16.72 1.36 8.52
N PRO A 255 15.57 0.69 8.79
CA PRO A 255 15.54 -0.77 8.90
C PRO A 255 16.18 -1.52 7.72
N HIS A 256 15.91 -1.09 6.48
CA HIS A 256 16.54 -1.70 5.30
C HIS A 256 18.05 -1.46 5.26
N LEU A 257 18.50 -0.24 5.53
CA LEU A 257 19.93 0.09 5.58
C LEU A 257 20.67 -0.77 6.61
N LEU A 258 20.10 -0.92 7.82
CA LEU A 258 20.67 -1.74 8.89
C LEU A 258 20.68 -3.23 8.54
N SER A 259 19.64 -3.72 7.85
CA SER A 259 19.59 -5.08 7.34
C SER A 259 20.70 -5.34 6.31
N PHE A 260 20.91 -4.43 5.35
CA PHE A 260 22.02 -4.54 4.40
C PHE A 260 23.37 -4.50 5.11
N ALA A 261 23.58 -3.54 6.02
CA ALA A 261 24.83 -3.37 6.75
C ALA A 261 25.21 -4.61 7.60
N LEU A 262 24.23 -5.26 8.23
CA LEU A 262 24.49 -6.47 9.01
C LEU A 262 24.97 -7.65 8.14
N VAL A 263 24.35 -7.83 6.97
CA VAL A 263 24.75 -8.90 6.03
C VAL A 263 26.13 -8.61 5.47
N ASP A 264 26.40 -7.36 5.07
CA ASP A 264 27.69 -6.89 4.55
C ASP A 264 28.82 -7.10 5.56
N GLN A 265 28.59 -6.73 6.83
CA GLN A 265 29.55 -6.94 7.91
C GLN A 265 29.92 -8.43 8.12
N ILE A 266 28.97 -9.35 7.94
CA ILE A 266 29.24 -10.80 8.09
C ILE A 266 30.05 -11.31 6.91
N LEU A 267 29.77 -10.84 5.69
CA LEU A 267 30.49 -11.24 4.48
C LEU A 267 31.98 -10.92 4.55
N ASP A 268 32.34 -9.79 5.14
CA ASP A 268 33.75 -9.37 5.33
C ASP A 268 34.48 -10.13 6.45
N SER A 269 33.82 -11.08 7.11
CA SER A 269 34.44 -11.87 8.17
C SER A 269 35.17 -13.09 7.63
N ALA A 270 36.34 -13.40 8.19
CA ALA A 270 37.08 -14.64 7.93
C ALA A 270 36.23 -15.93 8.11
N GLU A 271 35.21 -15.89 8.98
CA GLU A 271 34.32 -17.02 9.28
C GLU A 271 32.90 -16.84 8.68
N ALA A 272 32.76 -16.10 7.57
CA ALA A 272 31.45 -15.80 6.98
C ALA A 272 30.60 -17.07 6.76
N GLY A 273 31.18 -18.11 6.16
CA GLY A 273 30.48 -19.38 5.90
C GLY A 273 29.97 -20.06 7.18
N LEU A 274 30.79 -20.07 8.23
CA LEU A 274 30.41 -20.62 9.53
C LEU A 274 29.28 -19.79 10.17
N LYS A 275 29.40 -18.45 10.15
CA LYS A 275 28.37 -17.53 10.67
C LYS A 275 27.02 -17.73 9.99
N PHE A 276 27.01 -17.84 8.66
CA PHE A 276 25.78 -18.12 7.92
C PHE A 276 25.22 -19.52 8.21
N SER A 277 26.06 -20.52 8.46
CA SER A 277 25.58 -21.87 8.83
C SER A 277 24.83 -21.94 10.17
N PHE A 278 25.09 -20.99 11.07
CA PHE A 278 24.39 -20.84 12.35
C PHE A 278 23.28 -19.77 12.33
N ALA A 279 23.05 -19.12 11.19
CA ALA A 279 21.98 -18.13 11.05
C ALA A 279 20.61 -18.80 11.24
N ALA A 280 19.93 -18.45 12.34
CA ALA A 280 18.62 -18.98 12.71
C ALA A 280 17.48 -17.97 12.48
N GLY A 281 16.29 -18.24 13.03
CA GLY A 281 15.07 -17.46 12.79
C GLY A 281 15.21 -15.95 12.97
N GLY A 282 15.81 -15.49 14.09
CA GLY A 282 15.97 -14.05 14.33
C GLY A 282 16.85 -13.34 13.29
N PHE A 283 17.92 -14.00 12.82
CA PHE A 283 18.74 -13.46 11.74
C PHE A 283 17.96 -13.43 10.43
N ARG A 284 17.26 -14.53 10.10
CA ARG A 284 16.44 -14.64 8.89
C ARG A 284 15.37 -13.54 8.82
N ASP A 285 14.70 -13.26 9.94
CA ASP A 285 13.64 -12.25 9.97
C ASP A 285 14.19 -10.82 9.85
N PHE A 286 15.28 -10.52 10.57
CA PHE A 286 15.93 -9.21 10.51
C PHE A 286 16.51 -8.93 9.11
N THR A 287 17.10 -9.95 8.49
CA THR A 287 17.78 -9.82 7.19
C THR A 287 16.91 -10.12 5.98
N ARG A 288 15.64 -10.55 6.16
CA ARG A 288 14.71 -10.84 5.06
C ARG A 288 14.65 -9.69 4.05
N ILE A 289 14.67 -8.45 4.54
CA ILE A 289 14.54 -7.25 3.72
C ILE A 289 15.84 -6.87 2.97
N ALA A 290 17.00 -7.43 3.33
CA ALA A 290 18.23 -7.31 2.54
C ALA A 290 18.17 -8.10 1.22
N ALA A 291 17.16 -8.96 1.00
CA ALA A 291 16.92 -9.62 -0.28
C ALA A 291 16.23 -8.70 -1.31
N SER A 292 15.88 -7.47 -0.94
CA SER A 292 15.24 -6.49 -1.83
C SER A 292 16.16 -5.98 -2.94
N SER A 293 15.59 -5.39 -4.00
CA SER A 293 16.38 -4.82 -5.13
C SER A 293 17.40 -3.77 -4.66
N PRO A 294 18.70 -3.95 -4.95
CA PRO A 294 19.75 -2.99 -4.61
C PRO A 294 19.57 -1.63 -5.31
N GLU A 295 19.18 -1.61 -6.59
CA GLU A 295 19.02 -0.39 -7.36
C GLU A 295 17.88 0.47 -6.81
N MET A 296 16.77 -0.16 -6.45
CA MET A 296 15.62 0.51 -5.85
C MET A 296 16.00 1.14 -4.51
N TRP A 297 16.64 0.39 -3.61
CA TRP A 297 17.01 0.90 -2.30
C TRP A 297 18.12 1.95 -2.33
N ARG A 298 19.08 1.83 -3.26
CA ARG A 298 20.02 2.92 -3.56
C ARG A 298 19.27 4.22 -3.88
N ASP A 299 18.32 4.14 -4.81
CA ASP A 299 17.57 5.33 -5.25
C ASP A 299 16.75 5.92 -4.09
N ILE A 300 16.11 5.08 -3.27
CA ILE A 300 15.36 5.52 -2.06
C ILE A 300 16.29 6.21 -1.04
N PHE A 301 17.45 5.62 -0.75
CA PHE A 301 18.41 6.19 0.20
C PHE A 301 18.94 7.54 -0.27
N LEU A 302 19.21 7.68 -1.56
CA LEU A 302 19.68 8.95 -2.13
C LEU A 302 18.55 9.99 -2.19
N ALA A 303 17.35 9.59 -2.57
CA ALA A 303 16.17 10.46 -2.64
C ALA A 303 15.78 11.02 -1.26
N ASN A 304 15.83 10.19 -0.21
CA ASN A 304 15.49 10.60 1.16
C ASN A 304 16.71 10.73 2.07
N ARG A 305 17.86 11.12 1.51
CA ARG A 305 19.15 11.16 2.21
C ARG A 305 19.11 11.95 3.51
N GLN A 306 18.49 13.12 3.52
CA GLN A 306 18.51 14.01 4.70
C GLN A 306 17.80 13.38 5.89
N ALA A 307 16.58 12.86 5.70
CA ALA A 307 15.83 12.22 6.78
C ALA A 307 16.48 10.89 7.20
N LEU A 308 16.99 10.11 6.24
CA LEU A 308 17.70 8.87 6.53
C LEU A 308 18.95 9.09 7.38
N LEU A 309 19.76 10.12 7.06
CA LEU A 309 20.96 10.44 7.85
C LEU A 309 20.59 10.86 9.28
N ALA A 310 19.54 11.66 9.47
CA ALA A 310 19.07 12.02 10.81
C ALA A 310 18.65 10.80 11.64
N GLU A 311 17.93 9.85 11.03
CA GLU A 311 17.55 8.59 11.68
C GLU A 311 18.77 7.71 11.97
N LEU A 312 19.74 7.64 11.05
CA LEU A 312 20.98 6.90 11.24
C LEU A 312 21.84 7.47 12.38
N ASP A 313 21.92 8.79 12.51
CA ASP A 313 22.61 9.45 13.61
C ASP A 313 21.94 9.12 14.95
N GLY A 314 20.60 9.19 14.99
CA GLY A 314 19.80 8.82 16.15
C GLY A 314 20.03 7.36 16.57
N TYR A 315 20.05 6.44 15.60
CA TYR A 315 20.31 5.03 15.82
C TYR A 315 21.76 4.77 16.30
N THR A 316 22.74 5.45 15.70
CA THR A 316 24.15 5.36 16.09
C THR A 316 24.35 5.81 17.54
N ALA A 317 23.65 6.86 17.97
CA ALA A 317 23.66 7.29 19.37
C ALA A 317 23.06 6.24 20.32
N VAL A 318 22.04 5.48 19.90
CA VAL A 318 21.51 4.34 20.67
C VAL A 318 22.57 3.24 20.78
N LEU A 319 23.20 2.85 19.67
CA LEU A 319 24.25 1.83 19.64
C LEU A 319 25.43 2.21 20.54
N ALA A 320 25.88 3.47 20.49
CA ALA A 320 26.97 3.96 21.33
C ALA A 320 26.65 3.81 22.82
N ARG A 321 25.42 4.10 23.25
CA ARG A 321 24.99 3.91 24.64
C ARG A 321 24.94 2.44 25.04
N LEU A 322 24.48 1.56 24.16
CA LEU A 322 24.45 0.11 24.42
C LEU A 322 25.88 -0.46 24.51
N ARG A 323 26.76 -0.05 23.58
CA ARG A 323 28.18 -0.42 23.60
C ARG A 323 28.84 -0.02 24.91
N ALA A 324 28.67 1.24 25.35
CA ALA A 324 29.25 1.70 26.60
C ALA A 324 28.75 0.90 27.82
N ALA A 325 27.47 0.52 27.84
CA ALA A 325 26.92 -0.33 28.91
C ALA A 325 27.53 -1.74 28.89
N ILE A 326 27.75 -2.33 27.71
CA ILE A 326 28.43 -3.63 27.57
C ILE A 326 29.88 -3.56 28.05
N GLU A 327 30.63 -2.53 27.62
CA GLU A 327 32.03 -2.32 28.01
C GLU A 327 32.17 -2.12 29.53
N ALA A 328 31.20 -1.47 30.17
CA ALA A 328 31.16 -1.28 31.62
C ALA A 328 30.58 -2.47 32.41
N GLY A 329 30.03 -3.51 31.74
CA GLY A 329 29.32 -4.60 32.41
C GLY A 329 28.02 -4.16 33.10
N ASP A 330 27.41 -3.04 32.68
CA ASP A 330 26.23 -2.44 33.29
C ASP A 330 24.94 -3.16 32.83
N GLY A 331 24.65 -4.30 33.47
CA GLY A 331 23.48 -5.12 33.18
C GLY A 331 22.15 -4.41 33.44
N ASN A 332 22.08 -3.52 34.43
CA ASN A 332 20.86 -2.78 34.74
C ASN A 332 20.49 -1.84 33.60
N ARG A 333 21.45 -1.07 33.10
CA ARG A 333 21.23 -0.17 31.98
C ARG A 333 20.81 -0.90 30.70
N LEU A 334 21.36 -2.09 30.45
CA LEU A 334 20.91 -2.93 29.33
C LEU A 334 19.46 -3.39 29.52
N ALA A 335 19.13 -3.90 30.70
CA ALA A 335 17.77 -4.35 31.03
C ALA A 335 16.73 -3.23 30.89
N ASP A 336 17.06 -2.00 31.29
CA ASP A 336 16.19 -0.84 31.15
C ASP A 336 15.92 -0.50 29.68
N VAL A 337 16.95 -0.53 28.83
CA VAL A 337 16.77 -0.26 27.40
C VAL A 337 15.93 -1.35 26.74
N PHE A 338 16.19 -2.62 27.05
CA PHE A 338 15.46 -3.75 26.47
C PHE A 338 14.00 -3.78 26.93
N SER A 339 13.73 -3.48 28.21
CA SER A 339 12.36 -3.43 28.74
C SER A 339 11.53 -2.34 28.06
N ARG A 340 12.10 -1.14 27.90
CA ARG A 340 11.42 -0.05 27.16
C ARG A 340 11.12 -0.44 25.71
N ALA A 341 12.07 -1.10 25.03
CA ALA A 341 11.88 -1.56 23.66
C ALA A 341 10.81 -2.65 23.56
N ARG A 342 10.83 -3.63 24.48
CA ARG A 342 9.82 -4.70 24.59
C ARG A 342 8.43 -4.12 24.79
N ASP A 343 8.26 -3.24 25.76
CA ASP A 343 6.96 -2.65 26.10
C ASP A 343 6.40 -1.84 24.93
N ALA A 344 7.24 -1.04 24.27
CA ALA A 344 6.83 -0.28 23.08
C ALA A 344 6.39 -1.22 21.93
N ARG A 345 7.13 -2.31 21.70
CA ARG A 345 6.84 -3.29 20.65
C ARG A 345 5.58 -4.11 20.93
N GLN A 346 5.34 -4.49 22.19
CA GLN A 346 4.12 -5.19 22.61
C GLN A 346 2.91 -4.29 22.43
N ARG A 347 2.96 -3.05 22.93
CA ARG A 347 1.87 -2.07 22.72
C ARG A 347 1.57 -1.81 21.24
N TRP A 348 2.58 -1.86 20.36
CA TRP A 348 2.34 -1.74 18.92
C TRP A 348 1.67 -2.99 18.34
N SER A 349 2.08 -4.19 18.78
CA SER A 349 1.48 -5.46 18.36
C SER A 349 0.04 -5.65 18.84
N ASP A 350 -0.26 -5.18 20.05
CA ASP A 350 -1.58 -5.31 20.67
C ASP A 350 -2.55 -4.23 20.17
N ARG A 351 -2.10 -3.31 19.31
CA ARG A 351 -3.01 -2.42 18.62
C ARG A 351 -3.94 -3.28 17.78
N PRO A 352 -5.28 -3.16 17.95
CA PRO A 352 -6.18 -3.82 17.05
C PRO A 352 -5.79 -3.40 15.63
N GLU A 353 -5.50 -4.39 14.78
CA GLU A 353 -5.52 -4.21 13.33
C GLU A 353 -6.80 -3.42 13.05
N PRO A 354 -6.74 -2.19 12.51
CA PRO A 354 -7.94 -1.41 12.30
C PRO A 354 -8.93 -2.29 11.53
N GLY A 355 -10.07 -2.66 12.11
CA GLY A 355 -11.08 -3.50 11.44
C GLY A 355 -10.99 -5.02 11.56
N VAL A 356 -10.11 -5.63 12.34
CA VAL A 356 -10.36 -7.01 12.82
C VAL A 356 -11.08 -6.90 14.15
N ALA A 357 -12.41 -7.06 14.13
CA ALA A 357 -13.18 -7.19 15.36
C ALA A 357 -12.55 -8.32 16.20
N ALA A 358 -12.09 -7.97 17.41
CA ALA A 358 -11.64 -8.95 18.39
C ALA A 358 -12.85 -9.82 18.76
N GLY A 359 -13.00 -10.96 18.08
CA GLY A 359 -13.88 -12.04 18.49
C GLY A 359 -13.40 -12.50 19.86
N GLY A 360 -14.18 -12.19 20.90
CA GLY A 360 -13.80 -12.38 22.28
C GLY A 360 -13.42 -13.81 22.61
N GLU A 361 -12.24 -13.99 23.18
CA GLU A 361 -11.98 -15.11 24.06
C GLU A 361 -12.84 -14.92 25.32
N ALA A 362 -13.95 -15.65 25.36
CA ALA A 362 -14.71 -15.80 26.58
C ALA A 362 -13.89 -16.61 27.59
N HIS A 363 -13.39 -15.90 28.59
CA HIS A 363 -13.04 -16.42 29.91
C HIS A 363 -14.02 -17.52 30.34
N ARG A 364 -13.53 -18.76 30.48
CA ARG A 364 -14.14 -19.74 31.39
C ARG A 364 -13.27 -19.84 32.64
N ALA A 365 -13.63 -19.05 33.64
CA ALA A 365 -13.37 -19.37 35.03
C ALA A 365 -14.56 -20.17 35.58
N GLY A 366 -14.29 -21.29 36.24
CA GLY A 366 -15.27 -21.98 37.08
C GLY A 366 -15.18 -23.50 37.03
N GLY A 367 -14.55 -24.10 38.04
CA GLY A 367 -14.66 -25.54 38.27
C GLY A 367 -13.57 -26.12 39.17
N GLY A 368 -13.47 -25.63 40.41
CA GLY A 368 -12.73 -26.35 41.44
C GLY A 368 -13.39 -27.69 41.77
N ALA A 369 -12.62 -28.77 41.75
CA ALA A 369 -12.95 -30.00 42.46
C ALA A 369 -11.65 -30.68 42.90
N ASN A 370 -11.40 -30.54 44.19
CA ASN A 370 -10.56 -31.35 45.06
C ASN A 370 -10.58 -32.84 44.68
N LYS A 371 -9.40 -33.49 44.59
CA LYS A 371 -9.20 -34.89 44.99
C LYS A 371 -7.72 -35.14 45.30
N THR A 372 -7.48 -35.32 46.59
CA THR A 372 -6.38 -36.06 47.22
C THR A 372 -6.32 -37.51 46.72
N GLY A 373 -5.12 -38.10 46.66
CA GLY A 373 -4.96 -39.56 46.68
C GLY A 373 -3.69 -40.08 46.00
N GLU A 374 -2.70 -40.35 46.86
CA GLU A 374 -1.52 -41.26 46.72
C GLU A 374 -0.38 -40.92 45.76
#